data_AF-A0A1Q9P505-F1
#
_entry.id   AF-A0A1Q9P505-F1
#
_cell.length_a   1.000
_cell.length_b   1.000
_cell.length_c   1.000
_cell.angle_alpha   90.00
_cell.angle_beta   90.00
_cell.angle_gamma   90.00
#
_symmetry.space_group_name_H-M   'P 1'
#
loop_
_entity.id
_entity.type
_entity.pdbx_description
1 polymer ?
#
loop_
_entity_poly.entity_id
_entity_poly.type
_entity_poly.pdbx_seq_one_letter_code
_entity_poly.pdbx_strand_id
1 'polypeptide(L)'
;MVDDSLNSKLKEKLQKGEISQEEYDYFHSKFRKLGILIDDHNEEPEKVKNILVSGVKTMEGGIYKQIISRGRLVIQGNTECQKLSVTGSMDIEGGLTVFKSSSISGSLTVAGDAKFLGPMSSTGSTNVSGMLIAASKLSSSGELHVEGDIVTDNHWVFNGKLNCKNIRSSSKIKLSGNISITGDVIAEEFVVSKGEIKVGGDIKAKKINIASSFTEIDVDFVNEFEDIKNLSDLIQATTKFAKEIVPNVGGLLSSFMDNIVSPDSHMVTVNGNIDGNEVKLSNAIIEGEVIGDDIVLGRNLKIKGQVKYRNSINKSQYEGISIHKIN
;
A
#
# COMPACT_ATOMS: atom_id res chain seq x y z
N MET A 1 14.18 27.46 -7.75
CA MET A 1 14.42 26.75 -9.01
C MET A 1 13.09 26.62 -9.70
N VAL A 2 12.99 27.19 -10.89
CA VAL A 2 11.87 27.09 -11.82
C VAL A 2 11.66 25.60 -12.12
N ASP A 3 10.43 25.07 -12.05
CA ASP A 3 10.18 23.67 -12.40
C ASP A 3 9.81 23.54 -13.89
N ASP A 4 10.70 24.05 -14.76
CA ASP A 4 10.61 23.91 -16.22
C ASP A 4 10.46 22.44 -16.66
N SER A 5 10.87 21.51 -15.79
CA SER A 5 10.72 20.07 -15.96
C SER A 5 9.25 19.63 -16.03
N LEU A 6 8.34 20.25 -15.27
CA LEU A 6 6.93 19.84 -15.30
C LEU A 6 6.22 20.36 -16.56
N ASN A 7 6.45 21.61 -16.94
CA ASN A 7 5.85 22.17 -18.16
C ASN A 7 6.37 21.44 -19.41
N SER A 8 7.68 21.17 -19.46
CA SER A 8 8.27 20.39 -20.55
C SER A 8 7.70 18.97 -20.61
N LYS A 9 7.52 18.28 -19.48
CA LYS A 9 6.88 16.95 -19.44
C LYS A 9 5.44 16.96 -19.90
N LEU A 10 4.64 17.97 -19.53
CA LEU A 10 3.27 18.12 -20.00
C LEU A 10 3.23 18.32 -21.52
N LYS A 11 4.10 19.18 -22.05
CA LYS A 11 4.23 19.40 -23.50
C LYS A 11 4.69 18.13 -24.22
N GLU A 12 5.63 17.39 -23.65
CA GLU A 12 6.11 16.11 -24.20
C GLU A 12 4.97 15.07 -24.26
N LYS A 13 4.17 14.94 -23.19
CA LYS A 13 3.00 14.04 -23.17
C LYS A 13 1.96 14.42 -24.21
N LEU A 14 1.70 15.72 -24.40
CA LEU A 14 0.82 16.23 -25.45
C LEU A 14 1.38 15.89 -26.85
N GLN A 15 2.68 16.10 -27.07
CA GLN A 15 3.34 15.79 -28.34
C GLN A 15 3.33 14.29 -28.67
N LYS A 16 3.45 13.42 -27.64
CA LYS A 16 3.33 11.97 -27.79
C LYS A 16 1.89 11.48 -27.96
N GLY A 17 0.89 12.36 -27.84
CA GLY A 17 -0.53 11.99 -27.88
C GLY A 17 -1.00 11.21 -26.66
N GLU A 18 -0.24 11.24 -25.55
CA GLU A 18 -0.61 10.59 -24.28
C GLU A 18 -1.71 11.38 -23.54
N ILE A 19 -1.83 12.68 -23.82
CA ILE A 19 -2.90 13.56 -23.33
C ILE A 19 -3.42 14.40 -24.49
N SER A 20 -4.70 14.75 -24.44
CA SER A 20 -5.34 15.67 -25.39
C SER A 20 -4.97 17.13 -25.10
N GLN A 21 -5.24 18.03 -26.05
CA GLN A 21 -5.05 19.47 -25.85
C GLN A 21 -5.92 19.99 -24.69
N GLU A 22 -7.15 19.50 -24.56
CA GLU A 22 -8.06 19.86 -23.47
C GLU A 22 -7.50 19.46 -22.10
N GLU A 23 -6.94 18.25 -22.01
CA GLU A 23 -6.28 17.76 -20.79
C GLU A 23 -5.02 18.56 -20.48
N TYR A 24 -4.21 18.88 -21.50
CA TYR A 24 -3.06 19.75 -21.33
C TYR A 24 -3.46 21.12 -20.78
N ASP A 25 -4.45 21.79 -21.37
CA ASP A 25 -4.91 23.12 -20.94
C ASP A 25 -5.49 23.07 -19.52
N TYR A 26 -6.24 22.01 -19.20
CA TYR A 26 -6.74 21.74 -17.86
C TYR A 26 -5.61 21.60 -16.84
N PHE A 27 -4.64 20.71 -17.08
CA PHE A 27 -3.53 20.48 -16.15
C PHE A 27 -2.63 21.70 -16.04
N HIS A 28 -2.34 22.37 -17.16
CA HIS A 28 -1.51 23.57 -17.19
C HIS A 28 -2.15 24.70 -16.37
N SER A 29 -3.44 24.99 -16.61
CA SER A 29 -4.21 25.98 -15.83
C SER A 29 -4.24 25.63 -14.34
N LYS A 30 -4.47 24.34 -14.02
CA LYS A 30 -4.54 23.85 -12.65
C LYS A 30 -3.20 23.96 -11.91
N PHE A 31 -2.12 23.52 -12.53
CA PHE A 31 -0.78 23.61 -11.95
C PHE A 31 -0.32 25.06 -11.81
N ARG A 32 -0.72 25.95 -12.73
CA ARG A 32 -0.52 27.40 -12.58
C ARG A 32 -1.29 27.94 -11.38
N LYS A 33 -2.58 27.63 -11.23
CA LYS A 33 -3.40 28.01 -10.07
C LYS A 33 -2.87 27.47 -8.75
N LEU A 34 -2.19 26.33 -8.74
CA LEU A 34 -1.54 25.79 -7.56
C LEU A 34 -0.20 26.48 -7.26
N GLY A 35 0.35 27.28 -8.17
CA GLY A 35 1.71 27.81 -8.08
C GLY A 35 2.77 26.71 -8.19
N ILE A 36 2.49 25.67 -8.98
CA ILE A 36 3.44 24.62 -9.36
C ILE A 36 4.17 25.04 -10.64
N LEU A 37 3.46 25.66 -11.58
CA LEU A 37 4.04 26.29 -12.78
C LEU A 37 4.21 27.79 -12.56
N ILE A 38 5.33 28.34 -13.00
CA ILE A 38 5.59 29.78 -13.12
C ILE A 38 5.88 30.01 -14.61
N ASP A 39 5.02 30.75 -15.31
CA ASP A 39 5.28 31.14 -16.71
C ASP A 39 6.28 32.31 -16.74
N ASP A 40 7.08 32.43 -17.80
CA ASP A 40 8.01 33.55 -18.04
C ASP A 40 7.31 34.93 -18.12
N HIS A 41 5.99 34.94 -18.25
CA HIS A 41 5.20 36.16 -18.14
C HIS A 41 4.92 36.49 -16.67
N ASN A 42 5.46 37.64 -16.24
CA ASN A 42 5.42 38.32 -14.92
C ASN A 42 4.07 38.43 -14.16
N GLU A 43 3.05 37.65 -14.48
CA GLU A 43 1.85 37.54 -13.67
C GLU A 43 2.15 36.63 -12.46
N GLU A 44 2.26 37.24 -11.27
CA GLU A 44 2.33 36.50 -10.01
C GLU A 44 1.18 35.47 -9.97
N PRO A 45 1.44 34.18 -9.68
CA PRO A 45 0.37 33.20 -9.55
C PRO A 45 -0.65 33.70 -8.53
N GLU A 46 -1.95 33.48 -8.80
CA GLU A 46 -3.03 33.78 -7.85
C GLU A 46 -2.57 33.35 -6.45
N LYS A 47 -2.65 34.24 -5.45
CA LYS A 47 -2.16 33.98 -4.09
C LYS A 47 -2.90 32.78 -3.48
N VAL A 48 -2.38 31.58 -3.69
CA VAL A 48 -2.95 30.34 -3.21
C VAL A 48 -2.78 30.28 -1.70
N LYS A 49 -3.89 30.14 -0.98
CA LYS A 49 -3.91 30.30 0.48
C LYS A 49 -3.21 29.12 1.17
N ASN A 50 -2.44 29.45 2.22
CA ASN A 50 -2.05 28.49 3.25
C ASN A 50 -3.12 28.53 4.34
N ILE A 51 -3.59 27.36 4.75
CA ILE A 51 -4.60 27.21 5.79
C ILE A 51 -3.96 26.54 7.00
N LEU A 52 -4.05 27.20 8.15
CA LEU A 52 -3.70 26.63 9.45
C LEU A 52 -4.93 26.71 10.35
N VAL A 53 -5.32 25.57 10.92
CA VAL A 53 -6.48 25.47 11.82
C VAL A 53 -6.05 24.80 13.10
N SER A 54 -6.03 25.54 14.20
CA SER A 54 -5.75 25.00 15.54
C SER A 54 -7.02 24.84 16.40
N GLY A 55 -8.12 25.49 16.04
CA GLY A 55 -9.42 25.40 16.71
C GLY A 55 -10.46 24.68 15.85
N VAL A 56 -11.71 25.14 15.86
CA VAL A 56 -12.76 24.64 14.96
C VAL A 56 -12.94 25.63 13.81
N LYS A 57 -12.97 25.13 12.56
CA LYS A 57 -13.20 25.96 11.38
C LYS A 57 -14.02 25.21 10.33
N THR A 58 -14.96 25.90 9.72
CA THR A 58 -15.64 25.48 8.49
C THR A 58 -15.23 26.41 7.35
N MET A 59 -15.04 25.88 6.15
CA MET A 59 -14.72 26.67 4.97
C MET A 59 -15.20 25.98 3.70
N GLU A 60 -15.35 26.74 2.62
CA GLU A 60 -15.68 26.21 1.30
C GLU A 60 -14.51 25.42 0.69
N GLY A 61 -14.85 24.52 -0.23
CA GLY A 61 -13.91 23.82 -1.10
C GLY A 61 -13.10 24.80 -1.96
N GLY A 62 -12.07 24.27 -2.61
CA GLY A 62 -11.21 25.07 -3.49
C GLY A 62 -9.77 24.58 -3.55
N ILE A 63 -8.92 25.46 -4.08
CA ILE A 63 -7.51 25.20 -4.36
C ILE A 63 -6.65 25.90 -3.30
N TYR A 64 -5.81 25.12 -2.63
CA TYR A 64 -4.96 25.57 -1.52
C TYR A 64 -3.51 25.22 -1.79
N LYS A 65 -2.58 26.04 -1.29
CA LYS A 65 -1.17 25.67 -1.37
C LYS A 65 -0.88 24.60 -0.33
N GLN A 66 -1.28 24.86 0.90
CA GLN A 66 -1.07 23.96 2.02
C GLN A 66 -2.27 24.03 2.97
N ILE A 67 -2.68 22.87 3.48
CA ILE A 67 -3.68 22.75 4.54
C ILE A 67 -3.03 22.03 5.72
N ILE A 68 -3.03 22.68 6.89
CA ILE A 68 -2.59 22.13 8.17
C ILE A 68 -3.77 22.17 9.14
N SER A 69 -4.34 21.01 9.46
CA SER A 69 -5.39 20.85 10.47
C SER A 69 -4.81 20.25 11.75
N ARG A 70 -4.72 21.07 12.81
CA ARG A 70 -4.38 20.65 14.19
C ARG A 70 -5.60 20.58 15.10
N GLY A 71 -6.68 21.29 14.76
CA GLY A 71 -7.98 21.24 15.43
C GLY A 71 -9.02 20.47 14.60
N ARG A 72 -10.26 20.96 14.53
CA ARG A 72 -11.33 20.38 13.70
C ARG A 72 -11.60 21.27 12.49
N LEU A 73 -11.42 20.72 11.30
CA LEU A 73 -11.64 21.41 10.03
C LEU A 73 -12.74 20.72 9.24
N VAL A 74 -13.78 21.46 8.83
CA VAL A 74 -14.77 21.00 7.85
C VAL A 74 -14.59 21.78 6.55
N ILE A 75 -14.48 21.08 5.42
CA ILE A 75 -14.44 21.70 4.09
C ILE A 75 -15.66 21.27 3.29
N GLN A 76 -16.44 22.25 2.86
CA GLN A 76 -17.68 22.07 2.11
C GLN A 76 -17.38 22.04 0.62
N GLY A 77 -17.31 20.84 0.04
CA GLY A 77 -17.03 20.62 -1.38
C GLY A 77 -15.61 20.16 -1.70
N ASN A 78 -15.30 20.14 -3.00
CA ASN A 78 -14.05 19.55 -3.51
C ASN A 78 -12.83 20.37 -3.09
N THR A 79 -11.79 19.68 -2.63
CA THR A 79 -10.57 20.28 -2.10
C THR A 79 -9.35 19.80 -2.85
N GLU A 80 -8.50 20.75 -3.23
CA GLU A 80 -7.23 20.47 -3.88
C GLU A 80 -6.11 21.18 -3.14
N CYS A 81 -5.00 20.50 -2.89
CA CYS A 81 -3.85 21.16 -2.29
C CYS A 81 -2.49 20.59 -2.70
N GLN A 82 -1.42 21.39 -2.61
CA GLN A 82 -0.08 20.81 -2.80
C GLN A 82 0.31 19.94 -1.61
N LYS A 83 0.11 20.43 -0.38
CA LYS A 83 0.53 19.76 0.85
C LYS A 83 -0.60 19.67 1.86
N LEU A 84 -0.76 18.48 2.44
CA LEU A 84 -1.75 18.21 3.48
C LEU A 84 -1.07 17.72 4.76
N SER A 85 -1.42 18.30 5.90
CA SER A 85 -1.04 17.81 7.23
C SER A 85 -2.27 17.79 8.12
N VAL A 86 -2.62 16.61 8.63
CA VAL A 86 -3.77 16.43 9.53
C VAL A 86 -3.30 15.74 10.80
N THR A 87 -3.24 16.50 11.90
CA THR A 87 -2.97 15.98 13.25
C THR A 87 -4.22 16.03 14.13
N GLY A 88 -5.19 16.90 13.80
CA GLY A 88 -6.51 16.94 14.41
C GLY A 88 -7.55 16.14 13.61
N SER A 89 -8.74 16.70 13.40
CA SER A 89 -9.79 16.12 12.55
C SER A 89 -10.01 16.97 11.31
N MET A 90 -10.21 16.34 10.17
CA MET A 90 -10.56 17.01 8.92
C MET A 90 -11.65 16.24 8.19
N ASP A 91 -12.79 16.89 7.96
CA ASP A 91 -13.92 16.33 7.22
C ASP A 91 -14.09 17.12 5.91
N ILE A 92 -14.06 16.43 4.77
CA ILE A 92 -14.23 17.02 3.43
C ILE A 92 -15.50 16.43 2.83
N GLU A 93 -16.50 17.28 2.58
CA GLU A 93 -17.80 16.87 2.03
C GLU A 93 -17.74 16.55 0.52
N GLY A 94 -16.66 16.93 -0.17
CA GLY A 94 -16.38 16.55 -1.55
C GLY A 94 -15.21 15.58 -1.71
N GLY A 95 -14.60 15.57 -2.89
CA GLY A 95 -13.36 14.87 -3.16
C GLY A 95 -12.11 15.64 -2.71
N LEU A 96 -11.01 14.91 -2.50
CA LEU A 96 -9.71 15.45 -2.12
C LEU A 96 -8.66 15.11 -3.18
N THR A 97 -7.86 16.08 -3.62
CA THR A 97 -6.63 15.83 -4.39
C THR A 97 -5.42 16.49 -3.74
N VAL A 98 -4.36 15.73 -3.48
CA VAL A 98 -3.09 16.24 -2.94
C VAL A 98 -1.95 15.98 -3.91
N PHE A 99 -1.26 17.04 -4.34
CA PHE A 99 -0.28 16.95 -5.43
C PHE A 99 1.14 16.59 -4.98
N LYS A 100 1.62 17.10 -3.85
CA LYS A 100 3.04 16.96 -3.45
C LYS A 100 3.26 16.03 -2.27
N SER A 101 2.56 16.19 -1.16
CA SER A 101 2.79 15.34 0.03
C SER A 101 1.66 15.40 1.04
N SER A 102 1.39 14.28 1.68
CA SER A 102 0.38 14.16 2.76
C SER A 102 0.96 13.49 4.00
N SER A 103 0.67 14.06 5.17
CA SER A 103 0.94 13.47 6.48
C SER A 103 -0.32 13.48 7.34
N ILE A 104 -0.85 12.30 7.67
CA ILE A 104 -2.11 12.14 8.40
C ILE A 104 -1.83 11.33 9.67
N SER A 105 -1.76 11.99 10.81
CA SER A 105 -1.64 11.33 12.12
C SER A 105 -2.91 11.46 12.96
N GLY A 106 -3.83 12.34 12.57
CA GLY A 106 -5.17 12.48 13.13
C GLY A 106 -6.24 11.76 12.30
N SER A 107 -7.43 12.34 12.21
CA SER A 107 -8.55 11.77 11.45
C SER A 107 -8.83 12.56 10.18
N LEU A 108 -8.87 11.88 9.04
CA LEU A 108 -9.30 12.43 7.75
C LEU A 108 -10.53 11.67 7.25
N THR A 109 -11.62 12.40 6.97
CA THR A 109 -12.82 11.89 6.32
C THR A 109 -13.00 12.59 4.99
N VAL A 110 -13.19 11.84 3.91
CA VAL A 110 -13.47 12.36 2.56
C VAL A 110 -14.73 11.66 2.03
N ALA A 111 -15.79 12.44 1.78
CA ALA A 111 -17.05 11.89 1.29
C ALA A 111 -17.00 11.51 -0.20
N GLY A 112 -16.11 12.11 -0.98
CA GLY A 112 -15.84 11.73 -2.37
C GLY A 112 -14.58 10.88 -2.52
N ASP A 113 -14.00 10.90 -3.73
CA ASP A 113 -12.72 10.26 -4.02
C ASP A 113 -11.55 11.00 -3.37
N ALA A 114 -10.52 10.25 -2.95
CA ALA A 114 -9.27 10.79 -2.43
C ALA A 114 -8.09 10.41 -3.34
N LYS A 115 -7.42 11.42 -3.91
CA LYS A 115 -6.29 11.27 -4.84
C LYS A 115 -5.02 11.83 -4.22
N PHE A 116 -4.04 10.97 -3.94
CA PHE A 116 -2.73 11.32 -3.42
C PHE A 116 -1.67 11.09 -4.49
N LEU A 117 -1.33 12.16 -5.20
CA LEU A 117 -0.38 12.09 -6.32
C LEU A 117 1.08 12.14 -5.86
N GLY A 118 1.32 12.76 -4.71
CA GLY A 118 2.61 12.72 -4.01
C GLY A 118 2.64 11.69 -2.89
N PRO A 119 3.79 11.51 -2.20
CA PRO A 119 3.92 10.56 -1.11
C PRO A 119 2.92 10.82 0.02
N MET A 120 2.33 9.74 0.53
CA MET A 120 1.39 9.78 1.65
C MET A 120 1.89 8.91 2.79
N SER A 121 1.98 9.52 3.98
CA SER A 121 2.19 8.81 5.25
C SER A 121 0.93 8.96 6.10
N SER A 122 0.32 7.85 6.52
CA SER A 122 -0.85 7.87 7.40
C SER A 122 -0.72 6.91 8.58
N THR A 123 -0.61 7.45 9.79
CA THR A 123 -0.60 6.67 11.05
C THR A 123 -1.91 6.83 11.82
N GLY A 124 -2.78 7.75 11.40
CA GLY A 124 -4.08 8.01 12.01
C GLY A 124 -5.22 7.24 11.34
N SER A 125 -6.44 7.80 11.38
CA SER A 125 -7.62 7.22 10.73
C SER A 125 -7.91 7.96 9.42
N THR A 126 -8.10 7.23 8.33
CA THR A 126 -8.50 7.77 7.03
C THR A 126 -9.73 7.03 6.54
N ASN A 127 -10.83 7.76 6.33
CA ASN A 127 -12.09 7.24 5.83
C ASN A 127 -12.42 7.92 4.50
N VAL A 128 -12.64 7.12 3.46
CA VAL A 128 -12.96 7.59 2.10
C VAL A 128 -14.19 6.85 1.61
N SER A 129 -15.30 7.55 1.37
CA SER A 129 -16.51 6.91 0.84
C SER A 129 -16.43 6.63 -0.67
N GLY A 130 -15.55 7.32 -1.38
CA GLY A 130 -15.22 7.04 -2.79
C GLY A 130 -14.07 6.06 -2.98
N MET A 131 -13.36 6.24 -4.09
CA MET A 131 -12.10 5.54 -4.40
C MET A 131 -10.91 6.26 -3.77
N LEU A 132 -9.88 5.50 -3.37
CA LEU A 132 -8.56 6.03 -3.03
C LEU A 132 -7.56 5.73 -4.15
N ILE A 133 -6.93 6.77 -4.70
CA ILE A 133 -5.86 6.65 -5.70
C ILE A 133 -4.56 7.18 -5.11
N ALA A 134 -3.51 6.36 -5.09
CA ALA A 134 -2.17 6.76 -4.68
C ALA A 134 -1.15 6.52 -5.80
N ALA A 135 -0.73 7.58 -6.49
CA ALA A 135 0.20 7.47 -7.62
C ALA A 135 1.67 7.34 -7.18
N SER A 136 1.97 7.66 -5.91
CA SER A 136 3.31 7.60 -5.34
C SER A 136 3.37 6.62 -4.16
N LYS A 137 4.48 6.66 -3.41
CA LYS A 137 4.66 5.82 -2.22
C LYS A 137 3.55 6.08 -1.20
N LEU A 138 2.80 5.02 -0.88
CA LEU A 138 1.82 5.00 0.19
C LEU A 138 2.39 4.16 1.34
N SER A 139 2.54 4.79 2.50
CA SER A 139 2.91 4.11 3.74
C SER A 139 1.85 4.41 4.77
N SER A 140 1.14 3.39 5.25
CA SER A 140 0.14 3.60 6.29
C SER A 140 0.18 2.52 7.35
N SER A 141 0.06 2.93 8.60
CA SER A 141 0.06 2.02 9.75
C SER A 141 -1.11 2.22 10.71
N GLY A 142 -2.10 3.01 10.30
CA GLY A 142 -3.28 3.34 11.09
C GLY A 142 -4.51 2.57 10.63
N GLU A 143 -5.68 3.21 10.73
CA GLU A 143 -6.92 2.70 10.17
C GLU A 143 -7.18 3.33 8.81
N LEU A 144 -7.39 2.50 7.80
CA LEU A 144 -7.78 2.92 6.46
C LEU A 144 -9.09 2.23 6.10
N HIS A 145 -10.14 3.02 5.94
CA HIS A 145 -11.42 2.56 5.44
C HIS A 145 -11.70 3.25 4.11
N VAL A 146 -11.92 2.46 3.06
CA VAL A 146 -12.28 2.93 1.73
C VAL A 146 -13.49 2.14 1.29
N GLU A 147 -14.67 2.77 1.14
CA GLU A 147 -15.87 2.04 0.71
C GLU A 147 -15.71 1.50 -0.72
N GLY A 148 -14.99 2.24 -1.58
CA GLY A 148 -14.65 1.86 -2.93
C GLY A 148 -13.34 1.08 -3.07
N ASP A 149 -12.70 1.29 -4.22
CA ASP A 149 -11.45 0.61 -4.57
C ASP A 149 -10.23 1.41 -4.09
N ILE A 150 -9.13 0.71 -3.84
CA ILE A 150 -7.81 1.30 -3.66
C ILE A 150 -6.98 1.01 -4.91
N VAL A 151 -6.49 2.07 -5.55
CA VAL A 151 -5.63 1.98 -6.73
C VAL A 151 -4.27 2.60 -6.42
N THR A 152 -3.20 1.83 -6.59
CA THR A 152 -1.83 2.30 -6.34
C THR A 152 -0.90 2.01 -7.51
N ASP A 153 -0.08 2.97 -7.92
CA ASP A 153 0.87 2.73 -9.04
C ASP A 153 2.30 2.40 -8.56
N ASN A 154 2.51 2.37 -7.25
CA ASN A 154 3.81 2.25 -6.61
C ASN A 154 3.80 1.26 -5.44
N HIS A 155 4.97 1.00 -4.85
CA HIS A 155 5.08 0.13 -3.69
C HIS A 155 4.22 0.66 -2.54
N TRP A 156 3.23 -0.14 -2.13
CA TRP A 156 2.39 0.12 -0.97
C TRP A 156 2.78 -0.82 0.18
N VAL A 157 3.17 -0.22 1.31
CA VAL A 157 3.38 -0.94 2.57
C VAL A 157 2.29 -0.51 3.56
N PHE A 158 1.47 -1.47 4.00
CA PHE A 158 0.41 -1.24 4.96
C PHE A 158 0.57 -2.12 6.20
N ASN A 159 0.49 -1.52 7.38
CA ASN A 159 0.50 -2.24 8.65
C ASN A 159 -0.54 -1.70 9.65
N GLY A 160 -1.77 -2.19 9.62
CA GLY A 160 -2.81 -1.65 10.48
C GLY A 160 -4.17 -2.30 10.26
N LYS A 161 -5.23 -1.50 10.32
CA LYS A 161 -6.59 -1.96 10.02
C LYS A 161 -7.05 -1.44 8.67
N LEU A 162 -7.31 -2.33 7.72
CA LEU A 162 -7.75 -1.98 6.36
C LEU A 162 -9.11 -2.62 6.06
N ASN A 163 -10.05 -1.80 5.61
CA ASN A 163 -11.31 -2.25 5.03
C ASN A 163 -11.49 -1.60 3.66
N CYS A 164 -11.56 -2.40 2.59
CA CYS A 164 -11.84 -1.88 1.25
C CYS A 164 -12.60 -2.86 0.37
N LYS A 165 -13.10 -2.39 -0.78
CA LYS A 165 -13.77 -3.24 -1.76
C LYS A 165 -12.76 -4.05 -2.56
N ASN A 166 -11.97 -3.40 -3.40
CA ASN A 166 -10.93 -4.05 -4.20
C ASN A 166 -9.60 -3.33 -4.01
N ILE A 167 -8.51 -4.04 -4.28
CA ILE A 167 -7.17 -3.47 -4.39
C ILE A 167 -6.64 -3.72 -5.80
N ARG A 168 -6.19 -2.66 -6.48
CA ARG A 168 -5.47 -2.75 -7.76
C ARG A 168 -4.14 -2.03 -7.67
N SER A 169 -3.06 -2.74 -7.99
CA SER A 169 -1.73 -2.15 -8.06
C SER A 169 -0.97 -2.59 -9.28
N SER A 170 -0.27 -1.65 -9.92
CA SER A 170 0.73 -1.99 -10.95
C SER A 170 2.10 -2.33 -10.35
N SER A 171 2.20 -2.43 -9.02
CA SER A 171 3.45 -2.63 -8.29
C SER A 171 3.27 -3.62 -7.14
N LYS A 172 4.26 -3.66 -6.23
CA LYS A 172 4.27 -4.49 -5.03
C LYS A 172 3.33 -3.94 -3.96
N ILE A 173 2.56 -4.83 -3.35
CA ILE A 173 1.74 -4.56 -2.18
C ILE A 173 2.21 -5.47 -1.04
N LYS A 174 2.58 -4.87 0.09
CA LYS A 174 2.92 -5.58 1.33
C LYS A 174 1.92 -5.21 2.41
N LEU A 175 1.13 -6.20 2.82
CA LEU A 175 0.04 -6.05 3.77
C LEU A 175 0.34 -6.77 5.09
N SER A 176 0.08 -6.08 6.20
CA SER A 176 0.03 -6.67 7.53
C SER A 176 -1.00 -6.04 8.44
N GLY A 177 -1.46 -6.79 9.45
CA GLY A 177 -2.45 -6.35 10.44
C GLY A 177 -3.82 -6.98 10.22
N ASN A 178 -4.91 -6.26 10.51
CA ASN A 178 -6.28 -6.74 10.35
C ASN A 178 -6.88 -6.18 9.06
N ILE A 179 -7.06 -7.03 8.05
CA ILE A 179 -7.35 -6.58 6.69
C ILE A 179 -8.56 -7.34 6.16
N SER A 180 -9.56 -6.60 5.71
CA SER A 180 -10.74 -7.11 5.04
C SER A 180 -10.89 -6.45 3.68
N ILE A 181 -10.73 -7.24 2.62
CA ILE A 181 -10.96 -6.86 1.24
C ILE A 181 -12.18 -7.64 0.78
N THR A 182 -13.28 -6.99 0.45
CA THR A 182 -14.55 -7.70 0.17
C THR A 182 -14.62 -8.30 -1.23
N GLY A 183 -13.84 -7.77 -2.17
CA GLY A 183 -13.70 -8.25 -3.53
C GLY A 183 -12.27 -8.71 -3.83
N ASP A 184 -11.74 -8.25 -4.95
CA ASP A 184 -10.53 -8.80 -5.57
C ASP A 184 -9.27 -8.02 -5.22
N VAL A 185 -8.13 -8.71 -5.32
CA VAL A 185 -6.78 -8.13 -5.30
C VAL A 185 -6.10 -8.40 -6.62
N ILE A 186 -5.68 -7.33 -7.31
CA ILE A 186 -4.86 -7.41 -8.52
C ILE A 186 -3.58 -6.65 -8.28
N ALA A 187 -2.42 -7.29 -8.40
CA ALA A 187 -1.11 -6.66 -8.16
C ALA A 187 -0.03 -7.18 -9.11
N GLU A 188 1.12 -6.51 -9.18
CA GLU A 188 2.32 -7.12 -9.77
C GLU A 188 2.90 -8.16 -8.79
N GLU A 189 3.03 -7.77 -7.53
CA GLU A 189 3.47 -8.61 -6.43
C GLU A 189 2.58 -8.38 -5.21
N PHE A 190 2.08 -9.45 -4.62
CA PHE A 190 1.24 -9.42 -3.43
C PHE A 190 1.90 -10.20 -2.29
N VAL A 191 2.24 -9.50 -1.21
CA VAL A 191 2.91 -10.05 -0.04
C VAL A 191 2.09 -9.83 1.22
N VAL A 192 1.87 -10.89 1.97
CA VAL A 192 1.28 -10.86 3.31
C VAL A 192 2.33 -11.33 4.31
N SER A 193 2.75 -10.45 5.20
CA SER A 193 3.80 -10.76 6.17
C SER A 193 3.25 -11.27 7.51
N LYS A 194 2.15 -10.70 8.03
CA LYS A 194 1.52 -11.09 9.30
C LYS A 194 0.11 -10.51 9.48
N GLY A 195 -0.68 -11.13 10.35
CA GLY A 195 -2.00 -10.64 10.77
C GLY A 195 -3.16 -11.36 10.09
N GLU A 196 -4.39 -10.98 10.47
CA GLU A 196 -5.61 -11.57 9.95
C GLU A 196 -6.02 -10.88 8.65
N ILE A 197 -5.95 -11.61 7.54
CA ILE A 197 -6.32 -11.09 6.23
C ILE A 197 -7.47 -11.91 5.66
N LYS A 198 -8.52 -11.23 5.21
CA LYS A 198 -9.66 -11.81 4.52
C LYS A 198 -9.80 -11.14 3.16
N VAL A 199 -9.73 -11.94 2.10
CA VAL A 199 -10.04 -11.52 0.73
C VAL A 199 -11.30 -12.25 0.31
N GLY A 200 -12.34 -11.49 -0.02
CA GLY A 200 -13.66 -12.02 -0.37
C GLY A 200 -13.78 -12.51 -1.81
N GLY A 201 -12.87 -12.10 -2.69
CA GLY A 201 -12.81 -12.49 -4.10
C GLY A 201 -11.45 -13.08 -4.51
N ASP A 202 -11.08 -12.88 -5.76
CA ASP A 202 -9.89 -13.48 -6.37
C ASP A 202 -8.62 -12.68 -6.03
N ILE A 203 -7.48 -13.37 -5.96
CA ILE A 203 -6.15 -12.77 -5.89
C ILE A 203 -5.42 -13.08 -7.20
N LYS A 204 -5.07 -12.05 -7.95
CA LYS A 204 -4.28 -12.15 -9.18
C LYS A 204 -3.02 -11.32 -9.10
N ALA A 205 -1.85 -11.95 -9.11
CA ALA A 205 -0.58 -11.24 -9.20
C ALA A 205 0.52 -12.10 -9.82
N LYS A 206 1.55 -11.49 -10.42
CA LYS A 206 2.66 -12.30 -10.96
C LYS A 206 3.39 -13.04 -9.84
N LYS A 207 3.56 -12.39 -8.69
CA LYS A 207 4.15 -12.99 -7.50
C LYS A 207 3.19 -12.89 -6.33
N ILE A 208 2.90 -14.02 -5.69
CA ILE A 208 2.01 -14.10 -4.53
C ILE A 208 2.79 -14.78 -3.41
N ASN A 209 2.89 -14.10 -2.27
CA ASN A 209 3.56 -14.61 -1.08
C ASN A 209 2.68 -14.39 0.15
N ILE A 210 2.00 -15.44 0.59
CA ILE A 210 1.07 -15.38 1.71
C ILE A 210 1.67 -16.10 2.91
N ALA A 211 1.94 -15.33 3.97
CA ALA A 211 2.33 -15.78 5.30
C ALA A 211 3.44 -16.85 5.31
N SER A 212 4.34 -16.81 4.31
CA SER A 212 5.55 -17.61 4.33
C SER A 212 6.57 -16.89 5.21
N SER A 213 6.70 -17.33 6.46
CA SER A 213 7.61 -16.75 7.46
C SER A 213 9.11 -16.90 7.12
N PHE A 214 9.47 -17.16 5.87
CA PHE A 214 10.82 -17.55 5.47
C PHE A 214 11.38 -16.85 4.22
N THR A 215 10.66 -15.94 3.55
CA THR A 215 11.21 -15.35 2.30
C THR A 215 11.39 -13.84 2.31
N GLU A 216 10.97 -13.11 3.34
CA GLU A 216 11.28 -11.69 3.47
C GLU A 216 11.59 -11.33 4.92
N ILE A 217 12.79 -11.70 5.36
CA ILE A 217 13.53 -10.71 6.15
C ILE A 217 13.83 -9.60 5.15
N ASP A 218 13.28 -8.40 5.34
CA ASP A 218 13.79 -7.19 4.68
C ASP A 218 15.23 -7.01 5.20
N VAL A 219 16.20 -7.65 4.55
CA VAL A 219 17.63 -7.51 4.85
C VAL A 219 18.18 -6.29 4.10
N ASP A 220 17.49 -5.15 4.13
CA ASP A 220 18.06 -3.86 3.72
C ASP A 220 19.08 -3.31 4.76
N PHE A 221 19.51 -4.15 5.72
CA PHE A 221 20.46 -3.79 6.78
C PHE A 221 21.68 -4.69 6.94
N VAL A 222 21.86 -5.74 6.12
CA VAL A 222 23.01 -6.65 6.29
C VAL A 222 23.62 -7.00 4.94
N ASN A 223 24.42 -6.06 4.41
CA ASN A 223 25.32 -6.31 3.27
C ASN A 223 26.63 -7.04 3.68
N GLU A 224 26.71 -7.58 4.90
CA GLU A 224 27.82 -8.41 5.33
C GLU A 224 27.22 -9.68 5.93
N PHE A 225 27.05 -10.77 5.19
CA PHE A 225 27.11 -12.19 5.64
C PHE A 225 26.68 -13.10 4.46
N GLU A 226 27.57 -13.28 3.48
CA GLU A 226 27.32 -14.13 2.30
C GLU A 226 27.34 -15.66 2.58
N ASP A 227 27.59 -16.10 3.81
CA ASP A 227 27.88 -17.51 4.11
C ASP A 227 26.94 -18.17 5.15
N ILE A 228 25.62 -18.09 4.97
CA ILE A 228 24.67 -18.87 5.80
C ILE A 228 23.88 -19.81 4.90
N LYS A 229 24.22 -21.10 4.94
CA LYS A 229 23.63 -22.13 4.06
C LYS A 229 22.63 -23.05 4.75
N ASN A 230 22.54 -23.10 6.09
CA ASN A 230 21.58 -23.94 6.82
C ASN A 230 21.12 -23.37 8.19
N LEU A 231 20.00 -23.91 8.72
CA LEU A 231 19.38 -23.51 10.00
C LEU A 231 20.31 -23.61 11.22
N SER A 232 21.26 -24.56 11.22
CA SER A 232 22.26 -24.71 12.29
C SER A 232 23.27 -23.55 12.30
N ASP A 233 23.59 -22.99 11.14
CA ASP A 233 24.53 -21.87 11.00
C ASP A 233 23.89 -20.57 11.48
N LEU A 234 22.57 -20.42 11.28
CA LEU A 234 21.78 -19.30 11.80
C LEU A 234 21.67 -19.34 13.34
N ILE A 235 21.49 -20.52 13.92
CA ILE A 235 21.47 -20.70 15.39
C ILE A 235 22.86 -20.41 15.99
N GLN A 236 23.94 -20.85 15.34
CA GLN A 236 25.30 -20.54 15.81
C GLN A 236 25.64 -19.05 15.66
N ALA A 237 25.30 -18.42 14.53
CA ALA A 237 25.51 -17.00 14.30
C ALA A 237 24.76 -16.13 15.32
N THR A 238 23.50 -16.47 15.63
CA THR A 238 22.69 -15.77 16.64
C THR A 238 23.18 -16.01 18.08
N THR A 239 23.70 -17.20 18.40
CA THR A 239 24.29 -17.48 19.73
C THR A 239 25.59 -16.69 19.95
N LYS A 240 26.37 -16.46 18.87
CA LYS A 240 27.57 -15.60 18.90
C LYS A 240 27.20 -14.12 19.03
N PHE A 241 26.19 -13.68 18.29
CA PHE A 241 25.67 -12.31 18.30
C PHE A 241 25.02 -11.91 19.64
N ALA A 242 24.29 -12.83 20.27
CA ALA A 242 23.68 -12.63 21.59
C ALA A 242 24.70 -12.49 22.74
N LYS A 243 25.93 -12.99 22.54
CA LYS A 243 27.03 -12.84 23.52
C LYS A 243 27.77 -11.51 23.42
N GLU A 244 27.71 -10.82 22.28
CA GLU A 244 28.56 -9.64 21.99
C GLU A 244 27.86 -8.27 22.06
N ILE A 245 26.52 -8.18 22.21
CA ILE A 245 25.83 -6.87 22.27
C ILE A 245 24.96 -6.67 23.52
N VAL A 246 25.14 -5.49 24.11
CA VAL A 246 24.41 -4.77 25.18
C VAL A 246 22.93 -5.16 25.36
N PRO A 247 22.40 -5.24 26.61
CA PRO A 247 21.03 -5.68 26.96
C PRO A 247 19.83 -4.97 26.28
N ASN A 248 20.05 -3.95 25.44
CA ASN A 248 18.99 -3.21 24.74
C ASN A 248 18.57 -3.82 23.39
N VAL A 249 19.16 -4.95 22.97
CA VAL A 249 18.77 -5.69 21.74
C VAL A 249 17.70 -6.77 22.01
N GLY A 250 17.31 -6.96 23.28
CA GLY A 250 16.37 -8.02 23.70
C GLY A 250 15.02 -8.01 22.98
N GLY A 251 14.49 -6.84 22.62
CA GLY A 251 13.20 -6.72 21.92
C GLY A 251 13.23 -7.15 20.45
N LEU A 252 14.37 -7.03 19.78
CA LEU A 252 14.54 -7.51 18.40
C LEU A 252 14.69 -9.04 18.39
N LEU A 253 15.53 -9.58 19.28
CA LEU A 253 15.72 -11.03 19.39
C LEU A 253 14.46 -11.76 19.89
N SER A 254 13.68 -11.17 20.80
CA SER A 254 12.40 -11.75 21.22
C SER A 254 11.41 -11.79 20.06
N SER A 255 11.31 -10.74 19.24
CA SER A 255 10.42 -10.71 18.07
C SER A 255 10.83 -11.74 16.99
N PHE A 256 12.13 -11.97 16.81
CA PHE A 256 12.63 -13.04 15.95
C PHE A 256 12.35 -14.44 16.53
N MET A 257 12.51 -14.61 17.85
CA MET A 257 12.23 -15.88 18.54
C MET A 257 10.73 -16.18 18.67
N ASP A 258 9.88 -15.17 18.87
CA ASP A 258 8.42 -15.32 18.94
C ASP A 258 7.87 -15.87 17.61
N ASN A 259 8.36 -15.37 16.47
CA ASN A 259 8.03 -15.91 15.14
C ASN A 259 8.52 -17.34 14.89
N ILE A 260 9.51 -17.82 15.65
CA ILE A 260 10.08 -19.19 15.55
C ILE A 260 9.39 -20.14 16.54
N VAL A 261 9.12 -19.69 17.77
CA VAL A 261 8.63 -20.50 18.90
C VAL A 261 7.11 -20.57 18.94
N SER A 262 6.41 -19.53 18.47
CA SER A 262 4.95 -19.45 18.43
C SER A 262 4.52 -18.80 17.11
N PRO A 263 4.35 -19.56 16.01
CA PRO A 263 3.80 -19.00 14.79
C PRO A 263 2.38 -18.53 15.12
N ASP A 264 2.24 -17.23 15.27
CA ASP A 264 0.98 -16.54 15.45
C ASP A 264 -0.01 -17.13 14.44
N SER A 265 -1.07 -17.76 14.94
CA SER A 265 -2.02 -18.59 14.19
C SER A 265 -2.93 -17.81 13.25
N HIS A 266 -2.52 -16.59 12.89
CA HIS A 266 -3.28 -15.69 12.05
C HIS A 266 -3.33 -16.24 10.63
N MET A 267 -4.51 -16.77 10.29
CA MET A 267 -4.80 -17.37 9.00
C MET A 267 -5.17 -16.29 7.99
N VAL A 268 -4.65 -16.42 6.77
CA VAL A 268 -5.16 -15.67 5.62
C VAL A 268 -6.29 -16.45 4.99
N THR A 269 -7.46 -15.84 4.86
CA THR A 269 -8.63 -16.45 4.22
C THR A 269 -8.87 -15.81 2.86
N VAL A 270 -8.98 -16.63 1.82
CA VAL A 270 -9.28 -16.20 0.45
C VAL A 270 -10.52 -16.94 -0.02
N ASN A 271 -11.62 -16.22 -0.24
CA ASN A 271 -12.89 -16.77 -0.71
C ASN A 271 -13.01 -16.65 -2.24
N GLY A 272 -11.96 -17.05 -2.94
CA GLY A 272 -11.85 -16.95 -4.38
C GLY A 272 -10.61 -17.69 -4.86
N ASN A 273 -10.31 -17.54 -6.13
CA ASN A 273 -9.17 -18.16 -6.77
C ASN A 273 -7.89 -17.35 -6.53
N ILE A 274 -6.77 -18.06 -6.48
CA ILE A 274 -5.43 -17.45 -6.49
C ILE A 274 -4.82 -17.78 -7.85
N ASP A 275 -4.44 -16.77 -8.63
CA ASP A 275 -3.82 -16.92 -9.97
C ASP A 275 -2.52 -16.09 -10.04
N GLY A 276 -1.39 -16.74 -10.22
CA GLY A 276 -0.10 -16.05 -10.34
C GLY A 276 1.02 -16.88 -10.91
N ASN A 277 2.11 -16.26 -11.36
CA ASN A 277 3.24 -17.00 -11.92
C ASN A 277 3.99 -17.73 -10.80
N GLU A 278 4.40 -17.01 -9.76
CA GLU A 278 5.02 -17.58 -8.56
C GLU A 278 4.05 -17.48 -7.37
N VAL A 279 3.61 -18.60 -6.83
CA VAL A 279 2.63 -18.64 -5.73
C VAL A 279 3.19 -19.39 -4.53
N LYS A 280 3.45 -18.67 -3.44
CA LYS A 280 3.94 -19.21 -2.16
C LYS A 280 2.89 -19.02 -1.09
N LEU A 281 2.40 -20.11 -0.51
CA LEU A 281 1.31 -20.08 0.46
C LEU A 281 1.71 -20.79 1.75
N SER A 282 1.36 -20.20 2.89
CA SER A 282 1.42 -20.82 4.23
C SER A 282 0.33 -20.19 5.09
N ASN A 283 -0.11 -20.87 6.15
CA ASN A 283 -1.11 -20.34 7.10
C ASN A 283 -2.34 -19.73 6.41
N ALA A 284 -2.93 -20.46 5.45
CA ALA A 284 -4.00 -19.93 4.62
C ALA A 284 -5.15 -20.93 4.41
N ILE A 285 -6.37 -20.39 4.39
CA ILE A 285 -7.59 -21.08 3.96
C ILE A 285 -7.96 -20.49 2.60
N ILE A 286 -8.04 -21.33 1.58
CA ILE A 286 -8.45 -20.93 0.24
C ILE A 286 -9.73 -21.67 -0.11
N GLU A 287 -10.81 -20.94 -0.34
CA GLU A 287 -12.10 -21.45 -0.80
C GLU A 287 -12.26 -21.26 -2.31
N GLY A 288 -11.27 -21.76 -3.07
CA GLY A 288 -11.19 -21.63 -4.51
C GLY A 288 -10.01 -22.41 -5.08
N GLU A 289 -9.73 -22.22 -6.37
CA GLU A 289 -8.59 -22.83 -7.04
C GLU A 289 -7.30 -22.06 -6.78
N VAL A 290 -6.16 -22.76 -6.75
CA VAL A 290 -4.83 -22.14 -6.76
C VAL A 290 -4.16 -22.49 -8.08
N ILE A 291 -3.87 -21.48 -8.88
CA ILE A 291 -3.34 -21.60 -10.24
C ILE A 291 -2.00 -20.87 -10.29
N GLY A 292 -0.99 -21.52 -10.86
CA GLY A 292 0.25 -20.81 -11.16
C GLY A 292 1.29 -21.56 -11.96
N ASP A 293 2.41 -20.90 -12.25
CA ASP A 293 3.54 -21.53 -12.94
C ASP A 293 4.36 -22.36 -11.95
N ASP A 294 4.82 -21.70 -10.88
CA ASP A 294 5.66 -22.25 -9.83
C ASP A 294 4.97 -22.10 -8.48
N ILE A 295 4.58 -23.21 -7.88
CA ILE A 295 3.79 -23.22 -6.64
C ILE A 295 4.60 -23.80 -5.49
N VAL A 296 4.67 -23.04 -4.38
CA VAL A 296 5.22 -23.50 -3.11
C VAL A 296 4.10 -23.53 -2.07
N LEU A 297 3.69 -24.74 -1.72
CA LEU A 297 2.77 -24.99 -0.63
C LEU A 297 3.58 -25.23 0.66
N GLY A 298 3.35 -24.39 1.66
CA GLY A 298 3.92 -24.48 3.01
C GLY A 298 2.89 -24.86 4.07
N ARG A 299 3.25 -24.73 5.34
CA ARG A 299 2.50 -25.35 6.45
C ARG A 299 1.12 -24.72 6.63
N ASN A 300 0.23 -25.48 7.29
CA ASN A 300 -1.07 -25.00 7.77
C ASN A 300 -1.95 -24.41 6.64
N LEU A 301 -2.09 -25.18 5.56
CA LEU A 301 -2.93 -24.86 4.42
C LEU A 301 -4.22 -25.67 4.43
N LYS A 302 -5.33 -25.02 4.10
CA LYS A 302 -6.61 -25.67 3.80
C LYS A 302 -7.12 -25.14 2.46
N ILE A 303 -6.99 -25.94 1.41
CA ILE A 303 -7.44 -25.57 0.07
C ILE A 303 -8.71 -26.37 -0.25
N LYS A 304 -9.86 -25.69 -0.31
CA LYS A 304 -11.16 -26.26 -0.70
C LYS A 304 -11.38 -26.11 -2.20
N GLY A 305 -10.40 -26.52 -2.99
CA GLY A 305 -10.38 -26.45 -4.44
C GLY A 305 -9.23 -27.25 -5.01
N GLN A 306 -8.92 -27.05 -6.28
CA GLN A 306 -7.80 -27.72 -6.94
C GLN A 306 -6.57 -26.81 -6.99
N VAL A 307 -5.39 -27.42 -6.94
CA VAL A 307 -4.12 -26.75 -7.23
C VAL A 307 -3.69 -27.12 -8.65
N LYS A 308 -3.54 -26.14 -9.53
CA LYS A 308 -3.16 -26.30 -10.93
C LYS A 308 -1.82 -25.60 -11.19
N TYR A 309 -0.79 -26.35 -11.57
CA TYR A 309 0.56 -25.79 -11.81
C TYR A 309 1.04 -26.03 -13.26
N ARG A 310 1.81 -25.10 -13.84
CA ARG A 310 2.39 -25.24 -15.19
C ARG A 310 3.84 -25.77 -15.18
N ASN A 311 4.70 -25.20 -14.34
CA ASN A 311 6.14 -25.51 -14.30
C ASN A 311 6.50 -26.45 -13.15
N SER A 312 6.40 -25.98 -11.89
CA SER A 312 6.88 -26.72 -10.72
C SER A 312 5.95 -26.62 -9.51
N ILE A 313 6.03 -27.63 -8.64
CA ILE A 313 5.39 -27.63 -7.31
C ILE A 313 6.23 -28.41 -6.30
N ASN A 314 6.40 -27.89 -5.08
CA ASN A 314 7.09 -28.62 -4.00
C ASN A 314 6.17 -29.71 -3.41
N LYS A 315 6.33 -30.96 -3.86
CA LYS A 315 5.44 -32.08 -3.51
C LYS A 315 5.52 -32.59 -2.05
N SER A 316 5.97 -31.80 -1.08
CA SER A 316 6.06 -32.28 0.30
C SER A 316 4.71 -32.19 1.02
N GLN A 317 3.96 -33.29 1.01
CA GLN A 317 2.95 -33.68 2.01
C GLN A 317 1.74 -32.74 2.18
N TYR A 318 0.84 -32.71 1.21
CA TYR A 318 -0.53 -32.24 1.44
C TYR A 318 -1.54 -33.36 1.12
N GLU A 319 -1.84 -34.18 2.12
CA GLU A 319 -2.92 -35.14 2.02
C GLU A 319 -4.26 -34.42 1.85
N GLY A 320 -5.08 -34.88 0.91
CA GLY A 320 -6.42 -34.34 0.65
C GLY A 320 -6.49 -33.12 -0.27
N ILE A 321 -5.36 -32.60 -0.77
CA ILE A 321 -5.36 -31.53 -1.78
C ILE A 321 -5.27 -32.16 -3.18
N SER A 322 -6.23 -31.82 -4.04
CA SER A 322 -6.25 -32.26 -5.44
C SER A 322 -5.29 -31.40 -6.27
N ILE A 323 -4.24 -32.01 -6.83
CA ILE A 323 -3.15 -31.32 -7.53
C ILE A 323 -3.07 -31.83 -8.98
N HIS A 324 -3.11 -30.91 -9.95
CA HIS A 324 -3.05 -31.19 -11.38
C HIS A 324 -1.97 -30.37 -12.07
N LYS A 325 -1.21 -31.00 -12.97
CA LYS A 325 -0.36 -30.26 -13.91
C LYS A 325 -1.23 -29.81 -15.08
N ILE A 326 -1.12 -28.54 -15.47
CA ILE A 326 -1.80 -27.96 -16.63
C ILE A 326 -0.77 -27.52 -17.67
N ASN A 327 -1.19 -27.47 -18.94
CA ASN A 327 -0.34 -27.05 -20.06
C ASN A 327 -0.36 -25.54 -20.23
#